data_AF-A0A9E5F2T2-F1
#
_entry.id   AF-A0A9E5F2T2-F1
#
_cell.length_a   1.000
_cell.length_b   1.000
_cell.length_c   1.000
_cell.angle_alpha   90.00
_cell.angle_beta   90.00
_cell.angle_gamma   90.00
#
_symmetry.space_group_name_H-M   'P 1'
#
loop_
_entity.id
_entity.type
_entity.pdbx_description
1 polymer ?
#
loop_
_entity_poly.entity_id
_entity_poly.type
_entity_poly.pdbx_seq_one_letter_code
_entity_poly.pdbx_strand_id
1 'polypeptide(L)'
;MEKNSPDYIRYLLLCNDYAVERAVLAIFARQTMDEQTSNTTLHTNGKGFNGPDARLGTYYAKWLMSGKRLTGNHLNKARVMMYKYVRQLVEVATENMEKKALQK
;
A
#
# COMPACT_ATOMS: atom_id res chain seq x y z
N MET A 1 -13.72 -9.87 -13.18
CA MET A 1 -12.57 -10.19 -12.30
C MET A 1 -13.00 -9.97 -10.86
N GLU A 2 -12.63 -10.86 -9.96
CA GLU A 2 -12.88 -10.71 -8.52
C GLU A 2 -12.05 -9.56 -7.95
N LYS A 3 -12.62 -8.80 -7.00
CA LYS A 3 -12.00 -7.57 -6.48
C LYS A 3 -10.76 -7.81 -5.61
N ASN A 4 -10.55 -9.06 -5.18
CA ASN A 4 -9.38 -9.54 -4.44
C ASN A 4 -8.47 -10.42 -5.30
N SER A 5 -8.62 -10.44 -6.63
CA SER A 5 -7.67 -11.16 -7.47
C SER A 5 -6.38 -10.33 -7.67
N PRO A 6 -5.20 -10.97 -7.74
CA PRO A 6 -3.95 -10.28 -8.05
C PRO A 6 -4.02 -9.45 -9.34
N ASP A 7 -4.70 -9.97 -10.38
CA ASP A 7 -4.81 -9.30 -11.68
C ASP A 7 -5.70 -8.07 -11.61
N TYR A 8 -6.79 -8.13 -10.83
CA TYR A 8 -7.63 -6.97 -10.59
C TYR A 8 -6.87 -5.87 -9.84
N ILE A 9 -6.08 -6.24 -8.83
CA ILE A 9 -5.24 -5.27 -8.10
C ILE A 9 -4.19 -4.66 -9.04
N ARG A 10 -3.51 -5.47 -9.87
CA ARG A 10 -2.56 -4.96 -10.88
C ARG A 10 -3.21 -4.02 -11.87
N TYR A 11 -4.43 -4.34 -12.31
CA TYR A 11 -5.22 -3.49 -13.21
C TYR A 11 -5.57 -2.16 -12.54
N LEU A 12 -6.06 -2.18 -11.29
CA LEU A 12 -6.34 -0.95 -10.53
C LEU A 12 -5.10 -0.08 -10.35
N LEU A 13 -3.97 -0.71 -10.00
CA LEU A 13 -2.69 -0.03 -9.90
C LEU A 13 -2.20 0.50 -11.25
N LEU A 14 -2.70 0.03 -12.40
CA LEU A 14 -2.32 0.55 -13.71
C LEU A 14 -3.15 1.77 -14.11
N CYS A 15 -4.46 1.73 -13.86
CA CYS A 15 -5.39 2.71 -14.42
C CYS A 15 -5.87 3.78 -13.43
N ASN A 16 -5.57 3.64 -12.13
CA ASN A 16 -6.13 4.51 -11.11
C ASN A 16 -5.07 5.04 -10.13
N ASP A 17 -4.77 6.33 -10.24
CA ASP A 17 -3.80 7.03 -9.39
C ASP A 17 -4.21 7.00 -7.91
N TYR A 18 -5.50 7.19 -7.64
CA TYR A 18 -6.03 7.13 -6.28
C TYR A 18 -5.88 5.72 -5.69
N ALA A 19 -6.01 4.67 -6.50
CA ALA A 19 -5.76 3.31 -6.04
C ALA A 19 -4.29 3.10 -5.65
N VAL A 20 -3.34 3.73 -6.36
CA VAL A 20 -1.92 3.72 -6.00
C VAL A 20 -1.70 4.43 -4.66
N GLU A 21 -2.28 5.61 -4.46
CA GLU A 21 -2.19 6.37 -3.20
C GLU A 21 -2.76 5.55 -2.02
N ARG A 22 -3.93 4.94 -2.21
CA ARG A 22 -4.57 4.07 -1.21
C ARG A 22 -3.75 2.82 -0.94
N ALA A 23 -3.12 2.23 -1.95
CA ALA A 23 -2.25 1.08 -1.79
C ALA A 23 -1.03 1.41 -0.93
N VAL A 24 -0.38 2.56 -1.16
CA VAL A 24 0.73 3.05 -0.33
C VAL A 24 0.30 3.15 1.14
N LEU A 25 -0.84 3.79 1.40
CA LEU A 25 -1.37 3.93 2.76
C LEU A 25 -1.73 2.58 3.39
N ALA A 26 -2.29 1.64 2.61
CA ALA A 26 -2.65 0.32 3.09
C ALA A 26 -1.42 -0.52 3.50
N ILE A 27 -0.35 -0.48 2.71
CA ILE A 27 0.90 -1.16 3.05
C ILE A 27 1.57 -0.49 4.24
N PHE A 28 1.57 0.85 4.31
CA PHE A 28 2.10 1.58 5.46
C PHE A 28 1.35 1.24 6.76
N ALA A 29 0.01 1.14 6.72
CA ALA A 29 -0.80 0.74 7.87
C ALA A 29 -0.52 -0.69 8.36
N ARG A 30 0.08 -1.55 7.52
CA ARG A 30 0.52 -2.91 7.91
C ARG A 30 1.92 -2.93 8.56
N GLN A 31 2.70 -1.84 8.54
CA GLN A 31 3.95 -1.73 9.30
C GLN A 31 3.66 -1.61 10.80
N THR A 32 4.53 -2.14 11.66
CA THR A 32 4.40 -1.95 13.11
C THR A 32 4.63 -0.49 13.51
N MET A 33 4.11 -0.07 14.67
CA MET A 33 4.27 1.32 15.15
C MET A 33 5.75 1.72 15.30
N ASP A 34 6.62 0.77 15.70
CA ASP A 34 8.07 0.98 15.78
C ASP A 34 8.70 1.21 14.40
N GLU A 35 8.24 0.48 13.37
CA GLU A 35 8.72 0.63 11.98
C GLU A 35 8.25 1.94 11.34
N GLN A 36 7.03 2.38 11.64
CA GLN A 36 6.49 3.67 11.17
C GLN A 36 7.31 4.87 11.70
N THR A 37 7.89 4.70 12.89
CA THR A 37 8.71 5.71 13.56
C THR A 37 10.17 5.66 13.10
N SER A 38 10.73 4.45 12.93
CA SER A 38 12.15 4.23 12.63
C SER A 38 12.56 4.39 11.15
N ASN A 39 11.61 4.49 10.21
CA ASN A 39 11.87 4.43 8.75
C ASN A 39 12.65 3.16 8.30
N THR A 40 12.78 2.17 9.17
CA THR A 40 13.51 0.91 8.96
C THR A 40 12.65 -0.27 9.41
N THR A 41 12.68 -1.35 8.65
CA THR A 41 12.02 -2.62 9.02
C THR A 41 12.78 -3.25 10.18
N LEU A 42 12.16 -3.30 11.35
CA LEU A 42 12.72 -3.85 12.60
C LEU A 42 12.14 -5.24 12.90
N HIS A 43 10.97 -5.59 12.34
CA HIS A 43 10.30 -6.86 12.59
C HIS A 43 10.16 -7.69 11.30
N THR A 44 10.59 -8.95 11.35
CA THR A 44 10.48 -9.92 10.25
C THR A 44 9.09 -10.58 10.20
N ASN A 45 8.01 -9.83 10.40
CA ASN A 45 6.64 -10.36 10.26
C ASN A 45 6.19 -10.47 8.78
N GLY A 46 7.04 -10.01 7.85
CA GLY A 46 6.80 -10.07 6.40
C GLY A 46 5.68 -9.14 5.90
N LYS A 47 5.27 -8.15 6.71
CA LYS A 47 4.21 -7.18 6.41
C LYS A 47 4.75 -5.77 6.30
N GLY A 48 4.11 -4.93 5.50
CA GLY A 48 4.57 -3.58 5.22
C GLY A 48 5.60 -3.50 4.08
N PHE A 49 6.37 -2.41 4.05
CA PHE A 49 7.42 -2.19 3.06
C PHE A 49 8.67 -3.01 3.39
N ASN A 50 9.30 -3.59 2.36
CA ASN A 50 10.61 -4.21 2.48
C ASN A 50 11.69 -3.14 2.75
N GLY A 51 12.85 -3.55 3.29
CA GLY A 51 13.94 -2.62 3.67
C GLY A 51 14.31 -1.58 2.59
N PRO A 52 14.52 -1.98 1.31
CA PRO A 52 14.83 -1.04 0.23
C PRO A 52 13.74 0.00 -0.04
N ASP A 53 12.48 -0.42 -0.03
CA ASP A 53 11.34 0.46 -0.31
C ASP A 53 10.86 1.20 0.96
N ALA A 54 11.25 0.78 2.17
CA ALA A 54 10.75 1.29 3.44
C ALA A 54 10.90 2.80 3.57
N ARG A 55 12.09 3.33 3.27
CA ARG A 55 12.34 4.78 3.36
C ARG A 55 11.43 5.58 2.42
N LEU A 56 11.33 5.15 1.16
CA LEU A 56 10.56 5.86 0.13
C LEU A 56 9.05 5.68 0.31
N GLY A 57 8.61 4.47 0.64
CA GLY A 57 7.22 4.14 0.92
C GLY A 57 6.70 4.88 2.16
N THR A 58 7.48 4.94 3.24
CA THR A 58 7.13 5.73 4.44
C THR A 58 7.09 7.23 4.13
N TYR A 59 8.01 7.74 3.32
CA TYR A 59 7.94 9.14 2.85
C TYR A 59 6.64 9.43 2.09
N TYR A 60 6.25 8.57 1.14
CA TYR A 60 5.00 8.73 0.40
C TYR A 60 3.77 8.61 1.28
N ALA A 61 3.76 7.67 2.22
CA ALA A 61 2.65 7.52 3.15
C ALA A 61 2.47 8.76 4.01
N LYS A 62 3.56 9.29 4.61
CA LYS A 62 3.53 10.54 5.39
C LYS A 62 3.09 11.73 4.54
N TRP A 63 3.56 11.83 3.30
CA TRP A 63 3.12 12.86 2.36
C TRP A 63 1.61 12.79 2.08
N LEU A 64 1.08 11.60 1.82
CA LEU A 64 -0.35 11.37 1.60
C LEU A 64 -1.19 11.65 2.86
N MET A 65 -0.71 11.27 4.04
CA MET A 65 -1.36 11.56 5.32
C MET A 65 -1.42 13.06 5.62
N SER A 66 -0.49 13.86 5.09
CA SER A 66 -0.53 15.33 5.19
C SER A 66 -1.62 15.99 4.32
N GLY A 67 -2.44 15.19 3.62
CA GLY A 67 -3.50 15.66 2.72
C GLY A 67 -2.99 16.03 1.32
N LYS A 68 -1.70 15.81 1.03
CA LYS A 68 -1.12 16.04 -0.29
C LYS A 68 -1.29 14.80 -1.18
N ARG A 69 -1.17 15.00 -2.49
CA ARG A 69 -1.26 13.94 -3.50
C ARG A 69 0.10 13.62 -4.10
N LEU A 70 0.25 12.42 -4.64
CA LEU A 70 1.42 12.04 -5.43
C LEU A 70 1.21 12.44 -6.88
N THR A 71 2.18 13.12 -7.49
CA THR A 71 2.11 13.57 -8.89
C THR A 71 3.41 13.26 -9.64
N GLY A 72 3.31 13.21 -10.97
CA GLY A 72 4.45 13.03 -11.88
C GLY A 72 5.31 11.81 -11.54
N ASN A 73 6.62 12.02 -11.40
CA ASN A 73 7.58 10.95 -11.16
C ASN A 73 7.34 10.20 -9.84
N HIS A 74 6.84 10.88 -8.81
CA HIS A 74 6.56 10.23 -7.53
C HIS A 74 5.42 9.22 -7.63
N LEU A 75 4.37 9.56 -8.37
CA LEU A 75 3.26 8.66 -8.65
C LEU A 75 3.72 7.44 -9.47
N ASN A 76 4.52 7.66 -10.52
CA ASN A 76 5.04 6.56 -11.35
C ASN A 76 5.93 5.60 -10.56
N LYS A 77 6.80 6.14 -9.70
CA LYS A 77 7.64 5.34 -8.80
C LYS A 77 6.79 4.57 -7.78
N ALA A 78 5.80 5.21 -7.17
CA ALA A 78 4.88 4.56 -6.25
C ALA A 78 4.12 3.43 -6.95
N ARG A 79 3.67 3.65 -8.19
CA ARG A 79 2.98 2.65 -9.00
C ARG A 79 3.83 1.40 -9.20
N VAL A 80 5.05 1.56 -9.73
CA VAL A 80 5.99 0.44 -9.94
C VAL A 80 6.31 -0.27 -8.63
N MET A 81 6.49 0.49 -7.54
CA MET A 81 6.72 -0.07 -6.21
C MET A 81 5.54 -0.93 -5.73
N MET A 82 4.29 -0.46 -5.88
CA MET A 82 3.11 -1.17 -5.39
C MET A 82 2.88 -2.52 -6.08
N TYR A 83 3.39 -2.74 -7.30
CA TYR A 83 3.34 -4.06 -7.95
C TYR A 83 4.04 -5.16 -7.14
N LYS A 84 5.08 -4.82 -6.37
CA LYS A 84 5.78 -5.79 -5.49
C LYS A 84 4.89 -6.25 -4.33
N TYR A 85 3.92 -5.43 -3.94
CA TYR A 85 3.09 -5.63 -2.75
C TYR A 85 1.68 -6.16 -3.07
N VAL A 86 1.42 -6.57 -4.31
CA VAL A 86 0.11 -7.07 -4.77
C VAL A 86 -0.44 -8.16 -3.87
N ARG A 87 0.40 -9.08 -3.36
CA ARG A 87 -0.05 -10.12 -2.43
C ARG A 87 -0.64 -9.53 -1.14
N GLN A 88 0.05 -8.58 -0.52
CA GLN A 88 -0.44 -7.90 0.68
C GLN A 88 -1.70 -7.06 0.39
N LEU A 89 -1.77 -6.44 -0.79
CA LEU A 89 -2.95 -5.67 -1.22
C LEU A 89 -4.18 -6.54 -1.45
N VAL A 90 -4.00 -7.77 -1.95
CA VAL A 90 -5.07 -8.77 -2.06
C VAL A 90 -5.59 -9.14 -0.68
N GLU A 91 -4.72 -9.40 0.30
CA GLU A 91 -5.12 -9.66 1.70
C GLU A 91 -5.94 -8.48 2.25
N VAL A 92 -5.46 -7.25 2.07
CA VAL A 92 -6.20 -6.03 2.48
C VAL A 92 -7.55 -5.92 1.78
N ALA A 93 -7.64 -6.26 0.49
CA ALA A 93 -8.90 -6.23 -0.25
C ALA A 93 -9.89 -7.25 0.31
N THR A 94 -9.46 -8.47 0.60
CA THR A 94 -10.27 -9.52 1.23
C THR A 94 -10.76 -9.10 2.61
N GLU A 95 -9.84 -8.66 3.49
CA GLU A 95 -10.17 -8.18 4.84
C GLU A 95 -11.20 -7.02 4.80
N ASN A 96 -11.07 -6.10 3.84
CA ASN A 96 -12.00 -4.99 3.68
C ASN A 96 -13.38 -5.44 3.15
N MET A 97 -13.44 -6.49 2.33
CA MET A 97 -14.72 -7.06 1.88
C MET A 97 -15.43 -7.77 3.03
N GLU A 98 -14.71 -8.54 3.84
CA GLU A 98 -15.24 -9.20 5.04
C GLU A 98 -15.77 -8.17 6.05
N LYS A 99 -14.99 -7.13 6.35
CA LYS A 99 -15.42 -6.03 7.23
C LYS A 99 -16.70 -5.35 6.72
N LYS A 100 -16.83 -5.14 5.41
CA LYS A 100 -18.05 -4.57 4.80
C LYS A 100 -19.24 -5.52 4.88
N ALA A 101 -19.03 -6.83 4.83
CA ALA A 101 -20.08 -7.81 4.97
C ALA A 101 -20.59 -7.89 6.42
N LEU A 102 -19.71 -7.73 7.41
CA LEU A 102 -20.03 -7.74 8.84
C LEU A 102 -20.72 -6.44 9.32
N GLN A 103 -20.60 -5.34 8.58
CA GLN A 103 -21.22 -4.04 8.88
C GLN A 103 -22.61 -3.88 8.22
N LYS A 104 -23.10 -4.92 7.55
CA LYS A 104 -24.39 -4.97 6.85
C LYS A 104 -25.43 -5.70 7.68
#